data_AF-A0A8T1U387-F1
#
_entry.id   AF-A0A8T1U387-F1
#
_cell.length_a   1.000
_cell.length_b   1.000
_cell.length_c   1.000
_cell.angle_alpha   90.00
_cell.angle_beta   90.00
_cell.angle_gamma   90.00
#
_symmetry.space_group_name_H-M   'P 1'
#
loop_
_entity.id
_entity.type
_entity.pdbx_description
1 polymer ?
#
loop_
_entity_poly.entity_id
_entity_poly.type
_entity_poly.pdbx_seq_one_letter_code
_entity_poly.pdbx_strand_id
1 'polypeptide(L)'
;AVWIKIGAFGHTSRTSVRVEDAEFVFDEGRDNFERVYSLADGKVSSALAKYTTKTTRPDMKLYLKPSQHTKQAQFMVLASETPGQLPQAEEVRQGIRRATPTRIAEAAEAIDSYLGERQDVHVGDIARTRWAISQARQPDDAGVTLPESATFR
;
A
#
# COMPACT_ATOMS: atom_id res chain seq x y z
N ALA A 1 -5.98 24.05 -19.64
CA ALA A 1 -5.87 24.55 -18.25
C ALA A 1 -5.95 23.36 -17.30
N VAL A 2 -4.95 23.20 -16.43
CA VAL A 2 -4.89 22.19 -15.36
C VAL A 2 -5.33 22.86 -14.06
N TRP A 3 -6.06 22.14 -13.20
CA TRP A 3 -6.61 22.69 -11.97
C TRP A 3 -6.53 21.69 -10.83
N ILE A 4 -6.46 22.20 -9.61
CA ILE A 4 -6.44 21.39 -8.39
C ILE A 4 -7.84 21.37 -7.80
N LYS A 5 -8.35 20.17 -7.49
CA LYS A 5 -9.59 19.98 -6.73
C LYS A 5 -9.27 19.46 -5.34
N ILE A 6 -9.77 20.15 -4.32
CA ILE A 6 -9.77 19.66 -2.94
C ILE A 6 -10.94 18.69 -2.79
N GLY A 7 -10.65 17.45 -2.42
CA GLY A 7 -11.62 16.39 -2.18
C GLY A 7 -12.22 16.43 -0.78
N ALA A 8 -13.07 15.46 -0.48
CA ALA A 8 -13.68 15.33 0.84
C ALA A 8 -12.63 15.08 1.93
N PHE A 9 -12.89 15.67 3.10
CA PHE A 9 -12.05 15.53 4.27
C PHE A 9 -12.25 14.14 4.88
N GLY A 10 -11.25 13.28 4.77
CA GLY A 10 -11.28 11.99 5.44
C GLY A 10 -10.90 12.16 6.91
N HIS A 11 -11.77 11.75 7.83
CA HIS A 11 -11.36 11.55 9.22
C HIS A 11 -10.77 10.15 9.36
N THR A 12 -9.44 10.04 9.37
CA THR A 12 -8.78 8.81 9.81
C THR A 12 -8.39 8.98 11.27
N SER A 13 -8.74 8.02 12.12
CA SER A 13 -8.29 7.99 13.52
C SER A 13 -6.80 7.60 13.54
N ARG A 14 -5.92 8.54 13.21
CA ARG A 14 -4.47 8.40 13.30
C ARG A 14 -3.99 9.18 14.52
N THR A 15 -3.44 8.48 15.51
CA THR A 15 -2.84 9.07 16.70
C THR A 15 -1.55 9.80 16.32
N SER A 16 -1.63 11.11 16.16
CA SER A 16 -0.45 11.95 15.96
C SER A 16 0.08 12.36 17.33
N VAL A 17 1.15 11.72 17.77
CA VAL A 17 1.80 12.03 19.04
C VAL A 17 2.90 13.04 18.79
N ARG A 18 2.84 14.18 19.48
CA ARG A 18 3.96 15.13 19.48
C ARG A 18 5.07 14.57 20.34
N VAL A 19 6.24 14.36 19.73
CA VAL A 19 7.47 13.99 20.42
C VAL A 19 8.26 15.28 20.60
N GLU A 20 8.36 15.75 21.83
CA GLU A 20 9.27 16.86 22.18
C GLU A 20 10.72 16.39 21.99
N ASP A 21 11.62 17.29 21.59
CA ASP A 21 13.04 17.01 21.34
C ASP A 21 13.26 15.88 20.31
N ALA A 22 12.56 15.93 19.17
CA ALA A 22 12.63 14.92 18.11
C ALA A 22 14.00 14.83 17.40
N GLU A 23 14.90 15.78 17.64
CA GLU A 23 16.24 15.79 17.06
C GLU A 23 17.17 14.81 17.78
N PHE A 24 18.04 14.16 17.01
CA PHE A 24 19.11 13.33 17.53
C PHE A 24 20.37 13.57 16.70
N VAL A 25 21.50 13.64 17.38
CA VAL A 25 22.81 13.72 16.76
C VAL A 25 23.30 12.28 16.56
N PHE A 26 23.65 11.95 15.33
CA PHE A 26 24.24 10.68 14.96
C PHE A 26 25.73 10.87 14.68
N ASP A 27 26.58 10.17 15.43
CA ASP A 27 28.02 10.08 15.23
C ASP A 27 28.35 8.70 14.65
N GLU A 28 28.66 8.64 13.36
CA GLU A 28 28.97 7.40 12.63
C GLU A 28 30.11 6.58 13.26
N GLY A 29 31.01 7.21 14.03
CA GLY A 29 32.12 6.54 14.72
C GLY A 29 31.75 5.96 16.09
N ARG A 30 30.61 6.33 16.68
CA ARG A 30 30.19 5.95 18.05
C ARG A 30 28.78 5.38 18.14
N ASP A 31 27.94 5.65 17.15
CA ASP A 31 26.54 5.24 17.12
C ASP A 31 26.35 4.06 16.17
N ASN A 32 25.51 3.14 16.61
CA ASN A 32 25.04 2.02 15.80
C ASN A 32 23.52 2.03 15.74
N PHE A 33 22.96 1.22 14.84
CA PHE A 33 21.52 1.15 14.63
C PHE A 33 20.74 0.87 15.93
N GLU A 34 21.20 -0.07 16.76
CA GLU A 34 20.50 -0.40 18.00
C GLU A 34 20.44 0.78 18.97
N ARG A 35 21.53 1.52 19.11
CA ARG A 35 21.58 2.71 19.97
C ARG A 35 20.62 3.80 19.50
N VAL A 36 20.58 4.05 18.19
CA VAL A 36 19.65 5.03 17.58
C VAL A 36 18.20 4.56 17.74
N TYR A 37 17.94 3.26 17.51
CA TYR A 37 16.63 2.67 17.65
C TYR A 37 16.12 2.78 19.09
N SER A 38 16.91 2.38 20.09
CA SER A 38 16.52 2.48 21.50
C SER A 38 16.27 3.92 21.95
N LEU A 39 17.06 4.88 21.44
CA LEU A 39 16.84 6.30 21.73
C LEU A 39 15.52 6.81 21.14
N ALA A 40 15.26 6.47 19.88
CA ALA A 40 14.03 6.86 19.19
C ALA A 40 12.80 6.21 19.84
N ASP A 41 12.87 4.91 20.13
CA ASP A 41 11.81 4.15 20.78
C ASP A 41 11.51 4.69 22.18
N GLY A 42 12.54 5.02 22.97
CA GLY A 42 12.37 5.63 24.29
C GLY A 42 11.65 6.99 24.23
N LYS A 43 12.00 7.83 23.26
CA LYS A 43 11.34 9.13 23.05
C LYS A 43 9.87 8.96 22.63
N VAL A 44 9.60 8.08 21.67
CA VAL A 44 8.25 7.79 21.17
C VAL A 44 7.39 7.17 22.27
N SER A 45 7.92 6.22 23.04
CA SER A 45 7.24 5.58 24.16
C SER A 45 6.89 6.56 25.27
N SER A 46 7.81 7.47 25.61
CA SER A 46 7.54 8.54 26.60
C SER A 46 6.43 9.49 26.11
N ALA A 47 6.46 9.87 24.84
CA ALA A 47 5.46 10.73 24.24
C ALA A 47 4.08 10.04 24.16
N LEU A 48 4.05 8.76 23.82
CA LEU A 48 2.84 7.92 23.80
C LEU A 48 2.23 7.77 25.20
N ALA A 49 3.04 7.54 26.23
CA ALA A 49 2.56 7.40 27.61
C ALA A 49 1.91 8.70 28.13
N LYS A 50 2.38 9.86 27.68
CA LYS A 50 1.82 11.17 28.02
C LYS A 50 0.62 11.56 27.16
N TYR A 51 0.38 10.85 26.06
CA TYR A 51 -0.64 11.20 25.09
C TYR A 51 -2.02 10.71 25.54
N THR A 52 -2.88 11.64 25.96
CA THR A 52 -4.24 11.35 26.45
C THR A 52 -5.35 11.81 25.49
N THR A 53 -5.02 12.65 24.50
CA THR A 53 -6.01 13.35 23.67
C THR A 53 -6.07 12.74 22.28
N LYS A 54 -7.24 12.27 21.85
CA LYS A 54 -7.44 11.78 20.47
C LYS A 54 -7.29 12.92 19.46
N THR A 55 -6.15 12.96 18.78
CA THR A 55 -5.91 13.88 17.66
C THR A 55 -6.63 13.37 16.42
N THR A 56 -7.56 14.17 15.89
CA THR A 56 -8.15 13.93 14.57
C THR A 56 -7.38 14.77 13.57
N ARG A 57 -6.54 14.15 12.73
CA ARG A 57 -5.83 14.88 11.68
C ARG A 57 -6.77 15.13 10.49
N PRO A 58 -6.81 16.37 9.96
CA PRO A 58 -7.26 16.66 8.61
C PRO A 58 -6.54 15.83 7.55
N ASP A 59 -7.16 14.78 6.98
CA ASP A 59 -6.60 14.17 5.76
C ASP A 59 -7.23 14.83 4.54
N MET A 60 -6.53 15.84 4.01
CA MET A 60 -6.96 16.56 2.82
C MET A 60 -6.56 15.76 1.59
N LYS A 61 -7.56 15.17 0.91
CA LYS A 61 -7.36 14.52 -0.38
C LYS A 61 -7.24 15.59 -1.47
N LEU A 62 -6.05 15.81 -2.00
CA LEU A 62 -5.85 16.70 -3.14
C LEU A 62 -5.92 15.89 -4.45
N TYR A 63 -6.54 16.46 -5.47
CA TYR A 63 -6.67 15.83 -6.78
C TYR A 63 -6.23 16.78 -7.88
N LEU A 64 -5.40 16.30 -8.80
CA LEU A 64 -5.09 17.00 -10.04
C LEU A 64 -6.16 16.68 -11.09
N LYS A 65 -6.69 17.72 -11.73
CA LYS A 65 -7.55 17.61 -12.92
C LYS A 65 -6.75 17.99 -14.17
N PRO A 66 -6.36 17.01 -15.02
CA PRO A 66 -5.62 17.27 -16.25
C PRO A 66 -6.32 18.20 -17.24
N SER A 67 -7.67 18.18 -17.29
CA SER A 67 -8.45 19.09 -18.15
C SER A 67 -9.81 19.45 -17.53
N GLN A 68 -10.49 20.46 -18.10
CA GLN A 68 -11.77 20.96 -17.60
C GLN A 68 -12.89 19.89 -17.62
N HIS A 69 -12.84 18.96 -18.58
CA HIS A 69 -13.85 17.92 -18.81
C HIS A 69 -13.43 16.53 -18.35
N THR A 70 -12.31 16.41 -17.63
CA THR A 70 -11.85 15.11 -17.10
C THR A 70 -12.88 14.54 -16.12
N LYS A 71 -13.26 13.26 -16.29
CA LYS A 71 -14.17 12.57 -15.36
C LYS A 71 -13.46 12.38 -14.01
N GLN A 72 -14.20 12.40 -12.90
CA GLN A 72 -13.59 12.29 -11.55
C GLN A 72 -12.77 11.01 -11.36
N ALA A 73 -13.17 9.90 -11.99
CA ALA A 73 -12.43 8.64 -11.98
C ALA A 73 -11.03 8.73 -12.64
N GLN A 74 -10.77 9.80 -13.40
CA GLN A 74 -9.51 10.08 -14.09
C GLN A 74 -8.70 11.19 -13.39
N PHE A 75 -9.10 11.63 -12.19
CA PHE A 75 -8.29 12.56 -11.40
C PHE A 75 -7.12 11.84 -10.77
N MET A 76 -5.96 12.49 -10.76
CA MET A 76 -4.76 11.95 -10.10
C MET A 76 -4.76 12.38 -8.64
N VAL A 77 -4.58 11.45 -7.71
CA VAL A 77 -4.44 11.76 -6.28
C VAL A 77 -3.07 12.40 -6.06
N LEU A 78 -3.08 13.61 -5.49
CA LEU A 78 -1.90 14.24 -4.92
C LEU A 78 -1.83 13.79 -3.46
N ALA A 79 -1.18 12.66 -3.21
CA ALA A 79 -1.00 12.16 -1.85
C ALA A 79 0.00 13.05 -1.11
N SER A 80 -0.33 13.43 0.13
CA SER A 80 0.52 14.30 0.96
C SER A 80 1.73 13.58 1.58
N GLU A 81 2.02 12.34 1.18
CA GLU A 81 3.00 11.47 1.84
C GLU A 81 4.20 11.12 0.93
N THR A 82 4.81 12.10 0.26
CA THR A 82 6.27 12.09 -0.08
C THR A 82 6.72 13.48 -0.59
N PRO A 83 7.64 14.20 0.08
CA PRO A 83 8.24 15.39 -0.50
C PRO A 83 9.23 14.96 -1.60
N GLY A 84 8.91 15.26 -2.87
CA GLY A 84 9.88 15.19 -3.97
C GLY A 84 9.53 14.30 -5.15
N GLN A 85 8.44 13.52 -5.12
CA GLN A 85 8.08 12.66 -6.24
C GLN A 85 6.64 12.93 -6.69
N LEU A 86 6.51 13.67 -7.79
CA LEU A 86 5.28 13.58 -8.58
C LEU A 86 5.13 12.10 -8.96
N PRO A 87 3.99 11.45 -8.71
CA PRO A 87 3.78 10.14 -9.29
C PRO A 87 3.86 10.32 -10.80
N GLN A 88 4.89 9.74 -11.41
CA GLN A 88 4.93 9.54 -12.84
C GLN A 88 3.60 8.88 -13.18
N ALA A 89 2.89 9.42 -14.16
CA ALA A 89 1.64 8.84 -14.64
C ALA A 89 1.98 7.51 -15.33
N GLU A 90 2.32 6.49 -14.53
CA GLU A 90 2.17 5.13 -14.98
C GLU A 90 0.69 4.93 -15.20
N GLU A 91 0.40 4.62 -16.45
CA GLU A 91 -0.91 4.34 -16.97
C GLU A 91 -1.44 3.07 -16.28
N VAL A 92 -1.93 3.20 -15.04
CA VAL A 92 -2.63 2.13 -14.31
C VAL A 92 -4.04 2.03 -14.90
N ARG A 93 -4.10 1.57 -16.15
CA ARG A 93 -5.31 1.22 -16.87
C ARG A 93 -5.69 -0.23 -16.63
N GLN A 94 -5.63 -0.72 -15.40
CA GLN A 94 -6.31 -1.96 -15.04
C GLN A 94 -6.87 -1.78 -13.63
N GLY A 95 -8.14 -1.35 -13.56
CA GLY A 95 -8.84 -1.19 -12.28
C GLY A 95 -8.76 -2.49 -11.50
N ILE A 96 -8.18 -2.43 -10.29
CA ILE A 96 -8.03 -3.58 -9.40
C ILE A 96 -9.42 -4.16 -9.15
N ARG A 97 -9.71 -5.30 -9.79
CA ARG A 97 -11.00 -5.98 -9.64
C ARG A 97 -11.10 -6.54 -8.23
N ARG A 98 -12.31 -6.56 -7.67
CA ARG A 98 -12.53 -7.16 -6.34
C ARG A 98 -12.36 -8.68 -6.43
N ALA A 99 -11.55 -9.23 -5.55
CA ALA A 99 -11.46 -10.67 -5.31
C ALA A 99 -12.70 -11.13 -4.53
N THR A 100 -13.82 -11.33 -5.23
CA THR A 100 -15.04 -11.91 -4.63
C THR A 100 -14.85 -13.41 -4.40
N PRO A 101 -15.59 -14.02 -3.45
CA PRO A 101 -15.48 -15.45 -3.18
C PRO A 101 -15.62 -16.34 -4.44
N THR A 102 -16.54 -15.99 -5.34
CA THR A 102 -16.73 -16.69 -6.62
C THR A 102 -15.49 -16.64 -7.51
N ARG A 103 -14.88 -15.46 -7.67
CA ARG A 103 -13.68 -15.31 -8.52
C ARG A 103 -12.44 -15.97 -7.91
N ILE A 104 -12.37 -16.03 -6.58
CA ILE A 104 -11.31 -16.77 -5.89
C ILE A 104 -11.46 -18.28 -6.14
N ALA A 105 -12.70 -18.79 -6.16
CA ALA A 105 -12.97 -20.20 -6.48
C ALA A 105 -12.62 -20.52 -7.94
N GLU A 106 -13.04 -19.69 -8.89
CA GLU A 106 -12.68 -19.83 -10.32
C GLU A 106 -11.16 -19.78 -10.53
N ALA A 107 -10.49 -18.85 -9.86
CA ALA A 107 -9.03 -18.75 -9.90
C ALA A 107 -8.33 -19.96 -9.29
N ALA A 108 -8.87 -20.53 -8.20
CA ALA A 108 -8.32 -21.73 -7.58
C ALA A 108 -8.44 -22.95 -8.52
N GLU A 109 -9.58 -23.13 -9.18
CA GLU A 109 -9.79 -24.20 -10.15
C GLU A 109 -8.83 -24.08 -11.35
N ALA A 110 -8.65 -22.86 -11.87
CA ALA A 110 -7.70 -22.61 -12.96
C ALA A 110 -6.25 -22.87 -12.54
N ILE A 111 -5.89 -22.56 -11.29
CA ILE A 111 -4.57 -22.86 -10.72
C ILE A 111 -4.36 -24.37 -10.54
N ASP A 112 -5.37 -25.10 -10.06
CA ASP A 112 -5.27 -26.55 -9.88
C ASP A 112 -5.17 -27.28 -11.22
N SER A 113 -5.87 -26.82 -12.25
CA SER A 113 -5.68 -27.30 -13.63
C SER A 113 -4.25 -27.05 -14.13
N TYR A 114 -3.71 -25.85 -13.92
CA TYR A 114 -2.34 -25.48 -14.32
C TYR A 114 -1.27 -26.32 -13.62
N LEU A 115 -1.46 -26.63 -12.32
CA LEU A 115 -0.55 -27.49 -11.56
C LEU A 115 -0.68 -28.98 -11.95
N GLY A 116 -1.88 -29.42 -12.35
CA GLY A 116 -2.08 -30.77 -12.89
C GLY A 116 -1.31 -31.02 -14.19
N GLU A 117 -1.16 -29.99 -15.03
CA GLU A 117 -0.36 -30.03 -16.25
C GLU A 117 1.15 -29.89 -16.00
N ARG A 118 1.55 -29.31 -14.86
CA ARG A 118 2.95 -29.03 -14.48
C ARG A 118 3.36 -29.77 -13.21
N GLN A 119 3.69 -31.05 -13.36
CA GLN A 119 4.13 -31.93 -12.25
C GLN A 119 5.47 -31.49 -11.62
N ASP A 120 6.20 -30.57 -12.25
CA ASP A 120 7.46 -30.00 -11.76
C ASP A 120 7.26 -28.91 -10.69
N VAL A 121 6.05 -28.35 -10.57
CA VAL A 121 5.78 -27.21 -9.68
C VAL A 121 4.96 -27.66 -8.47
N HIS A 122 5.54 -27.53 -7.27
CA HIS A 122 4.85 -27.81 -6.01
C HIS A 122 4.61 -26.50 -5.24
N VAL A 123 3.33 -26.19 -4.98
CA VAL A 123 2.92 -24.98 -4.24
C VAL A 123 2.16 -25.42 -2.98
N GLY A 124 2.60 -24.96 -1.81
CA GLY A 124 1.91 -25.22 -0.55
C GLY A 124 0.56 -24.49 -0.41
N ASP A 125 -0.32 -24.96 0.47
CA ASP A 125 -1.72 -24.51 0.54
C ASP A 125 -1.91 -23.01 0.84
N ILE A 126 -1.02 -22.44 1.68
CA ILE A 126 -1.01 -21.00 1.99
C ILE A 126 -0.63 -20.18 0.75
N ALA A 127 0.36 -20.67 0.00
CA ALA A 127 0.81 -20.04 -1.23
C ALA A 127 -0.29 -20.15 -2.30
N ARG A 128 -0.95 -21.31 -2.45
CA ARG A 128 -2.09 -21.51 -3.37
C ARG A 128 -3.24 -20.54 -3.07
N THR A 129 -3.59 -20.35 -1.79
CA THR A 129 -4.63 -19.41 -1.37
C THR A 129 -4.28 -17.96 -1.73
N ARG A 130 -3.02 -17.55 -1.47
CA ARG A 130 -2.53 -16.22 -1.82
C ARG A 130 -2.49 -16.01 -3.34
N TRP A 131 -2.16 -17.04 -4.09
CA TRP A 131 -2.15 -17.01 -5.55
C TRP A 131 -3.56 -16.86 -6.11
N ALA A 132 -4.54 -17.65 -5.64
CA ALA A 132 -5.93 -17.53 -6.06
C ALA A 132 -6.50 -16.13 -5.80
N ILE A 133 -6.19 -15.52 -4.65
CA ILE A 133 -6.59 -14.14 -4.33
C ILE A 133 -5.93 -13.11 -5.27
N SER A 134 -4.68 -13.33 -5.65
CA SER A 134 -3.97 -12.45 -6.60
C SER A 134 -4.52 -12.60 -8.01
N GLN A 135 -4.77 -13.83 -8.44
CA GLN A 135 -5.31 -14.18 -9.76
C GLN A 135 -6.75 -13.70 -9.93
N ALA A 136 -7.58 -13.79 -8.88
CA ALA A 136 -8.95 -13.27 -8.90
C ALA A 136 -9.06 -11.75 -9.14
N ARG A 137 -7.97 -11.01 -8.94
CA ARG A 137 -7.87 -9.56 -9.21
C ARG A 137 -7.48 -9.23 -10.64
N GLN A 138 -7.01 -10.22 -11.40
CA GLN A 138 -6.62 -10.08 -12.80
C GLN A 138 -7.85 -9.98 -13.72
N PRO A 139 -7.71 -9.39 -14.93
CA PRO A 139 -8.76 -9.42 -15.95
C PRO A 139 -9.05 -10.87 -16.41
N ASP A 140 -10.26 -11.12 -16.94
CA ASP A 140 -10.71 -12.50 -17.24
C ASP A 140 -9.87 -13.18 -18.33
N ASP A 141 -9.21 -12.40 -19.19
CA ASP A 141 -8.32 -12.89 -20.25
C ASP A 141 -6.87 -13.13 -19.76
N ALA A 142 -6.58 -12.88 -18.48
CA ALA A 142 -5.26 -13.12 -17.92
C ALA A 142 -5.05 -14.62 -17.67
N GLY A 143 -4.17 -15.24 -18.46
CA GLY A 143 -3.73 -16.61 -18.24
C GLY A 143 -3.14 -16.83 -16.84
N VAL A 144 -3.26 -18.07 -16.35
CA VAL A 144 -2.63 -18.47 -15.09
C VAL A 144 -1.12 -18.50 -15.29
N THR A 145 -0.41 -17.67 -14.53
CA THR A 145 1.06 -17.61 -14.54
C THR A 145 1.59 -17.83 -13.13
N LEU A 146 2.74 -18.52 -13.03
CA LEU A 146 3.37 -18.77 -11.74
C LEU A 146 3.83 -17.44 -11.11
N PRO A 147 3.46 -17.13 -9.86
CA PRO A 147 3.85 -15.88 -9.24
C PRO A 147 5.36 -15.82 -8.99
N GLU A 148 6.03 -14.77 -9.46
CA GLU A 148 7.49 -14.56 -9.24
C GLU A 148 7.84 -14.09 -7.82
N SER A 149 6.84 -13.88 -6.96
CA SER A 149 7.07 -13.35 -5.61
C SER A 149 7.81 -14.36 -4.73
N ALA A 150 8.68 -13.86 -3.84
CA ALA A 150 9.58 -14.65 -3.00
C ALA A 150 8.89 -15.72 -2.11
N THR A 151 7.57 -15.68 -1.96
CA THR A 151 6.77 -16.68 -1.22
C THR A 151 6.52 -17.98 -2.03
N PHE A 152 6.84 -18.00 -3.32
CA PHE A 152 6.57 -19.10 -4.26
C PHE A 152 7.85 -19.70 -4.89
N ARG A 153 9.03 -19.27 -4.43
CA ARG A 153 10.33 -19.85 -4.79
C ARG A 153 10.76 -20.90 -3.79
#